data_AF-I3VV99-F1
#
_entry.id   AF-I3VV99-F1
#
_cell.length_a   1.000
_cell.length_b   1.000
_cell.length_c   1.000
_cell.angle_alpha   90.00
_cell.angle_beta   90.00
_cell.angle_gamma   90.00
#
_symmetry.space_group_name_H-M   'P 1'
#
loop_
_entity.id
_entity.type
_entity.pdbx_description
1 polymer ?
#
loop_
_entity_poly.entity_id
_entity_poly.type
_entity_poly.pdbx_seq_one_letter_code
_entity_poly.pdbx_strand_id
1 'polypeptide(L)'
;MAIGVKLVSKEDASPEVQQIFEQIEKQMGFVPPTMRAMANKPEYLKLFLQKSQVAMGPGKIDSKTKLFVALTVSILNNCEMCITTYTNKLKEAGVTDEEIVELLSVIDLMSGLNHFNNGLMIKPSEK
;
A
#
# COMPACT_ATOMS: atom_id res chain seq x y z
N MET A 1 -21.83 -14.72 -7.39
CA MET A 1 -20.53 -15.32 -7.76
C MET A 1 -19.54 -14.96 -6.64
N ALA A 2 -18.93 -15.94 -5.98
CA ALA A 2 -17.86 -15.64 -5.04
C ALA A 2 -16.57 -15.39 -5.85
N ILE A 3 -16.20 -14.12 -6.03
CA ILE A 3 -14.92 -13.76 -6.65
C ILE A 3 -13.89 -13.71 -5.51
N GLY A 4 -12.93 -14.64 -5.51
CA GLY A 4 -11.80 -14.66 -4.58
C GLY A 4 -11.83 -15.71 -3.46
N VAL A 5 -10.83 -15.66 -2.59
CA VAL A 5 -10.68 -16.55 -1.41
C VAL A 5 -11.65 -16.16 -0.28
N LYS A 6 -11.92 -17.07 0.67
CA LYS A 6 -12.75 -16.78 1.85
C LYS A 6 -12.19 -15.57 2.60
N LEU A 7 -13.03 -14.59 2.92
CA LEU A 7 -12.66 -13.52 3.86
C LEU A 7 -13.06 -13.96 5.26
N VAL A 8 -12.08 -14.38 6.06
CA VAL A 8 -12.31 -14.84 7.43
C VAL A 8 -13.03 -13.75 8.23
N SER A 9 -14.17 -14.08 8.83
CA SER A 9 -14.86 -13.19 9.78
C SER A 9 -14.29 -13.39 11.18
N LYS A 10 -14.63 -12.52 12.13
CA LYS A 10 -14.16 -12.70 13.52
C LYS A 10 -14.73 -13.95 14.17
N GLU A 11 -15.97 -14.28 13.85
CA GLU A 11 -16.71 -15.41 14.41
C GLU A 11 -16.13 -16.74 13.91
N ASP A 12 -15.70 -16.77 12.65
CA ASP A 12 -15.10 -17.94 12.00
C ASP A 12 -13.58 -18.07 12.25
N ALA A 13 -12.96 -17.07 12.86
CA ALA A 13 -11.52 -17.02 13.08
C ALA A 13 -11.07 -17.94 14.23
N SER A 14 -9.85 -18.50 14.12
CA SER A 14 -9.21 -19.14 15.26
C SER A 14 -8.94 -18.13 16.39
N PRO A 15 -8.79 -18.56 17.66
CA PRO A 15 -8.50 -17.66 18.77
C PRO A 15 -7.27 -16.77 18.54
N GLU A 16 -6.25 -17.29 17.84
CA GLU A 16 -5.05 -16.54 17.45
C GLU A 16 -5.37 -15.43 16.45
N VAL A 17 -6.18 -15.71 15.43
CA VAL A 17 -6.57 -14.72 14.40
C VAL A 17 -7.51 -13.67 14.99
N GLN A 18 -8.38 -14.05 15.93
CA GLN A 18 -9.23 -13.11 16.66
C GLN A 18 -8.39 -12.07 17.40
N GLN A 19 -7.36 -12.49 18.13
CA GLN A 19 -6.42 -11.57 18.80
C GLN A 19 -5.70 -10.64 17.81
N ILE A 20 -5.30 -11.15 16.64
CA ILE A 20 -4.69 -10.32 15.59
C ILE A 20 -5.71 -9.28 15.07
N PHE A 21 -6.94 -9.70 14.82
CA PHE A 21 -8.00 -8.81 14.33
C PHE A 21 -8.33 -7.70 15.33
N GLU A 22 -8.40 -8.01 16.62
CA GLU A 22 -8.58 -7.00 17.68
C GLU A 22 -7.45 -5.95 17.67
N GLN A 23 -6.20 -6.37 17.47
CA GLN A 23 -5.07 -5.45 17.37
C GLN A 23 -5.15 -4.56 16.14
N ILE A 24 -5.53 -5.12 14.99
CA ILE A 24 -5.70 -4.36 13.74
C ILE A 24 -6.81 -3.33 13.89
N GLU A 25 -7.97 -3.71 14.44
CA GLU A 25 -9.08 -2.78 14.63
C GLU A 25 -8.76 -1.68 15.62
N LYS A 26 -8.02 -1.98 16.68
CA LYS A 26 -7.57 -0.94 17.62
C LYS A 26 -6.71 0.13 16.92
N GLN A 27 -5.99 -0.24 15.87
CA GLN A 27 -5.13 0.67 15.12
C GLN A 27 -5.84 1.36 13.94
N MET A 28 -6.74 0.65 13.25
CA MET A 28 -7.31 1.07 11.97
C MET A 28 -8.83 1.29 12.00
N GLY A 29 -9.51 0.95 13.11
CA GLY A 29 -10.97 1.01 13.26
C GLY A 29 -11.74 -0.16 12.61
N PHE A 30 -11.11 -0.90 11.70
CA PHE A 30 -11.68 -2.08 11.03
C PHE A 30 -10.57 -3.04 10.57
N VAL A 31 -10.91 -4.30 10.27
CA VAL A 31 -9.97 -5.25 9.64
C VAL A 31 -10.08 -5.17 8.11
N PRO A 32 -9.03 -4.75 7.38
CA PRO A 32 -9.06 -4.67 5.92
C PRO A 32 -9.37 -6.01 5.25
N PRO A 33 -10.12 -6.03 4.13
CA PRO A 33 -10.41 -7.25 3.38
C PRO A 33 -9.17 -8.08 3.03
N THR A 34 -8.06 -7.42 2.67
CA THR A 34 -6.78 -8.08 2.38
C THR A 34 -6.25 -8.87 3.58
N MET A 35 -6.34 -8.33 4.80
CA MET A 35 -5.89 -9.03 6.02
C MET A 35 -6.85 -10.17 6.38
N ARG A 36 -8.16 -9.99 6.14
CA ARG A 36 -9.16 -11.07 6.28
C ARG A 36 -8.94 -12.22 5.31
N ALA A 37 -8.45 -11.93 4.09
CA ALA A 37 -8.02 -12.95 3.15
C ALA A 37 -6.74 -13.66 3.61
N MET A 38 -5.73 -12.91 4.08
CA MET A 38 -4.48 -13.48 4.62
C MET A 38 -4.72 -14.35 5.85
N ALA A 39 -5.78 -14.09 6.62
CA ALA A 39 -6.14 -14.88 7.80
C ALA A 39 -6.47 -16.36 7.50
N ASN A 40 -6.68 -16.75 6.25
CA ASN A 40 -6.72 -18.19 5.88
C ASN A 40 -5.36 -18.89 6.13
N LYS A 41 -4.28 -18.12 6.29
CA LYS A 41 -2.92 -18.57 6.63
C LYS A 41 -2.35 -17.68 7.75
N PRO A 42 -2.72 -17.91 9.02
CA PRO A 42 -2.43 -17.01 10.15
C PRO A 42 -0.96 -16.64 10.31
N GLU A 43 -0.04 -17.59 10.09
CA GLU A 43 1.40 -17.39 10.14
C GLU A 43 1.87 -16.37 9.09
N TYR A 44 1.24 -16.37 7.91
CA TYR A 44 1.55 -15.39 6.87
C TYR A 44 0.98 -14.01 7.19
N LEU A 45 -0.24 -13.94 7.74
CA LEU A 45 -0.81 -12.67 8.21
C LEU A 45 0.11 -12.02 9.26
N LYS A 46 0.62 -12.79 10.23
CA LYS A 46 1.58 -12.29 11.22
C LYS A 46 2.86 -11.73 10.59
N LEU A 47 3.46 -12.48 9.67
CA LEU A 47 4.66 -12.03 8.95
C LEU A 47 4.40 -10.76 8.14
N PHE A 48 3.24 -10.66 7.49
CA PHE A 48 2.84 -9.46 6.77
C PHE A 48 2.74 -8.25 7.70
N LEU A 49 2.10 -8.38 8.86
CA LEU A 49 1.96 -7.30 9.83
C LEU A 49 3.32 -6.84 10.37
N GLN A 50 4.22 -7.77 10.69
CA GLN A 50 5.58 -7.45 11.10
C GLN A 50 6.34 -6.68 10.01
N LYS A 51 6.28 -7.17 8.76
CA LYS A 51 6.89 -6.49 7.61
C LYS A 51 6.31 -5.09 7.42
N SER A 52 4.99 -4.95 7.53
CA SER A 52 4.29 -3.67 7.43
C SER A 52 4.75 -2.69 8.51
N GLN A 53 4.85 -3.16 9.77
CA GLN A 53 5.31 -2.35 10.90
C GLN A 53 6.74 -1.86 10.70
N VAL A 54 7.65 -2.73 10.24
CA VAL A 54 9.05 -2.35 9.97
C VAL A 54 9.14 -1.35 8.81
N ALA A 55 8.41 -1.58 7.72
CA ALA A 55 8.47 -0.74 6.54
C ALA A 55 7.78 0.62 6.74
N MET A 56 6.60 0.64 7.36
CA MET A 56 5.74 1.82 7.50
C MET A 56 5.86 2.53 8.85
N GLY A 57 6.50 1.92 9.85
CA GLY A 57 6.73 2.53 11.16
C GLY A 57 7.72 3.71 11.13
N PRO A 58 8.01 4.35 12.27
CA PRO A 58 8.94 5.48 12.34
C PRO A 58 10.33 5.14 11.78
N GLY A 59 10.98 6.11 11.13
CA GLY A 59 12.31 5.92 10.57
C GLY A 59 12.86 7.20 9.95
N LYS A 60 13.93 7.06 9.16
CA LYS A 60 14.58 8.19 8.48
C LYS A 60 13.73 8.82 7.36
N ILE A 61 12.88 8.02 6.73
CA ILE A 61 11.86 8.49 5.80
C ILE A 61 10.60 8.71 6.64
N ASP A 62 10.05 9.91 6.61
CA ASP A 62 8.84 10.25 7.36
C ASP A 62 7.60 9.54 6.79
N SER A 63 6.55 9.46 7.60
CA SER A 63 5.33 8.74 7.25
C SER A 63 4.63 9.29 6.01
N LYS A 64 4.65 10.61 5.79
CA LYS A 64 4.02 11.24 4.62
C LYS A 64 4.76 10.85 3.34
N THR A 65 6.10 10.91 3.36
CA THR A 65 6.93 10.46 2.23
C THR A 65 6.71 8.97 1.90
N LYS A 66 6.56 8.10 2.91
CA LYS A 66 6.23 6.69 2.69
C LYS A 66 4.88 6.50 2.00
N LEU A 67 3.88 7.33 2.35
CA LEU A 67 2.57 7.29 1.69
C LEU A 67 2.63 7.77 0.24
N PHE A 68 3.45 8.78 -0.08
CA PHE A 68 3.69 9.18 -1.47
C PHE A 68 4.28 8.03 -2.29
N VAL A 69 5.31 7.36 -1.77
CA VAL A 69 5.90 6.16 -2.42
C VAL A 69 4.85 5.06 -2.61
N ALA A 70 4.01 4.81 -1.60
CA ALA A 70 2.96 3.80 -1.69
C ALA A 70 1.90 4.14 -2.75
N LEU A 71 1.50 5.42 -2.87
CA LEU A 71 0.59 5.88 -3.91
C LEU A 71 1.24 5.76 -5.30
N THR A 72 2.49 6.22 -5.48
CA THR A 72 3.24 6.09 -6.74
C THR A 72 3.31 4.65 -7.22
N VAL A 73 3.71 3.71 -6.36
CA VAL A 73 3.78 2.28 -6.70
C VAL A 73 2.39 1.72 -7.03
N SER A 74 1.35 2.18 -6.34
CA SER A 74 -0.04 1.75 -6.60
C SER A 74 -0.53 2.20 -7.98
N ILE A 75 -0.18 3.42 -8.38
CA ILE A 75 -0.50 3.98 -9.71
C ILE A 75 0.22 3.20 -10.81
N LEU A 76 1.54 3.01 -10.68
CA LEU A 76 2.34 2.29 -11.68
C LEU A 76 1.90 0.84 -11.86
N ASN A 77 1.31 0.23 -10.83
CA ASN A 77 0.77 -1.14 -10.86
C ASN A 77 -0.74 -1.19 -11.19
N ASN A 78 -1.38 -0.06 -11.50
CA ASN A 78 -2.82 0.03 -11.79
C ASN A 78 -3.72 -0.60 -10.72
N CYS A 79 -3.34 -0.55 -9.44
CA CYS A 79 -4.15 -1.09 -8.36
C CYS A 79 -5.20 -0.07 -7.90
N GLU A 80 -6.39 -0.07 -8.49
CA GLU A 80 -7.47 0.89 -8.20
C GLU A 80 -7.81 1.00 -6.71
N MET A 81 -7.98 -0.14 -6.02
CA MET A 81 -8.22 -0.17 -4.57
C MET A 81 -7.07 0.48 -3.78
N CYS A 82 -5.83 0.24 -4.19
CA CYS A 82 -4.65 0.78 -3.53
C CYS A 82 -4.53 2.29 -3.78
N ILE A 83 -4.79 2.74 -5.01
CA ILE A 83 -4.80 4.16 -5.39
C ILE A 83 -5.79 4.91 -4.49
N THR A 84 -7.03 4.45 -4.42
CA THR A 84 -8.06 5.06 -3.54
C THR A 84 -7.62 5.08 -2.08
N THR A 85 -7.07 3.97 -1.59
CA THR A 85 -6.63 3.85 -0.19
C THR A 85 -5.51 4.84 0.15
N TYR A 86 -4.45 4.92 -0.67
CA TYR A 86 -3.30 5.77 -0.38
C TYR A 86 -3.57 7.25 -0.66
N THR A 87 -4.43 7.58 -1.63
CA THR A 87 -4.91 8.95 -1.82
C THR A 87 -5.66 9.45 -0.58
N ASN A 88 -6.57 8.65 -0.02
CA ASN A 88 -7.30 9.03 1.19
C ASN A 88 -6.35 9.21 2.39
N LYS A 89 -5.40 8.30 2.59
CA LYS A 89 -4.40 8.42 3.67
C LYS A 89 -3.52 9.66 3.55
N LEU A 90 -3.17 10.07 2.34
CA LEU A 90 -2.42 11.32 2.12
C LEU A 90 -3.28 12.54 2.48
N LYS A 91 -4.55 12.56 2.06
CA LYS A 91 -5.49 13.62 2.44
C LYS A 91 -5.69 13.72 3.95
N GLU A 92 -5.84 12.58 4.64
CA GLU A 92 -5.89 12.50 6.11
C GLU A 92 -4.61 13.02 6.77
N ALA A 93 -3.45 12.86 6.11
CA ALA A 93 -2.17 13.42 6.53
C ALA A 93 -1.97 14.90 6.14
N GLY A 94 -3.04 15.57 5.69
CA GLY A 94 -3.05 17.00 5.35
C GLY A 94 -2.37 17.33 4.03
N VAL A 95 -2.24 16.37 3.11
CA VAL A 95 -1.75 16.63 1.76
C VAL A 95 -2.85 17.28 0.92
N THR A 96 -2.53 18.35 0.20
CA THR A 96 -3.50 19.12 -0.59
C THR A 96 -3.74 18.50 -1.97
N ASP A 97 -4.82 18.93 -2.64
CA ASP A 97 -5.09 18.48 -4.01
C ASP A 97 -3.99 18.96 -4.98
N GLU A 98 -3.39 20.13 -4.75
CA GLU A 98 -2.25 20.64 -5.50
C GLU A 98 -1.02 19.73 -5.36
N GLU A 99 -0.69 19.29 -4.14
CA GLU A 99 0.42 18.35 -3.90
C GLU A 99 0.17 16.98 -4.58
N ILE A 100 -1.09 16.51 -4.62
CA ILE A 100 -1.46 15.28 -5.34
C ILE A 100 -1.30 15.46 -6.86
N VAL A 101 -1.70 16.59 -7.43
CA VAL A 101 -1.51 16.89 -8.86
C VAL A 101 -0.02 17.02 -9.20
N GLU A 102 0.76 17.63 -8.32
CA GLU A 102 2.22 17.72 -8.46
C GLU A 102 2.85 16.32 -8.49
N LEU A 103 2.48 15.44 -7.54
CA LEU A 103 2.92 14.03 -7.53
C LEU A 103 2.60 13.33 -8.86
N LEU A 104 1.37 13.47 -9.36
CA LEU A 104 0.94 12.84 -10.62
C LEU A 104 1.72 13.39 -11.82
N SER A 105 2.02 14.68 -11.83
CA SER A 105 2.84 15.31 -12.88
C SER A 105 4.27 14.75 -12.89
N VAL A 106 4.85 14.48 -11.71
CA VAL A 106 6.15 13.80 -11.60
C VAL A 106 6.06 12.36 -12.13
N ILE A 107 5.01 11.62 -11.78
CA ILE A 107 4.81 10.24 -12.25
C ILE A 107 4.67 10.19 -13.77
N ASP A 108 3.90 11.10 -14.36
CA ASP A 108 3.71 11.20 -15.82
C ASP A 108 5.03 11.46 -16.53
N LEU A 109 5.77 12.49 -16.10
CA LEU A 109 7.07 12.84 -16.68
C LEU A 109 8.06 11.68 -16.59
N MET A 110 8.20 11.06 -15.41
CA MET A 110 9.15 9.96 -15.20
C MET A 110 8.76 8.73 -16.02
N SER A 111 7.49 8.37 -16.08
CA SER A 111 7.00 7.23 -16.86
C SER A 111 7.24 7.45 -18.35
N GLY A 112 6.96 8.66 -18.85
CA GLY A 112 7.25 9.05 -20.23
C GLY A 112 8.74 8.93 -20.56
N LEU A 113 9.61 9.53 -19.74
CA LEU A 113 11.06 9.47 -19.94
C LEU A 113 11.59 8.02 -19.88
N ASN A 114 11.07 7.20 -18.98
CA ASN A 114 11.44 5.78 -18.89
C ASN A 114 11.10 5.04 -20.19
N HIS A 115 9.95 5.32 -20.80
CA HIS A 115 9.59 4.73 -22.11
C HIS A 115 10.53 5.19 -23.22
N PHE A 116 10.89 6.48 -23.28
CA PHE A 116 11.87 6.99 -24.25
C PHE A 116 13.22 6.27 -24.10
N ASN A 117 13.74 6.20 -22.87
CA ASN A 117 15.03 5.57 -22.59
C ASN A 117 15.03 4.08 -22.96
N ASN A 118 13.99 3.35 -22.56
CA ASN A 118 13.86 1.93 -22.86
C ASN A 118 13.68 1.68 -24.36
N GLY A 119 12.85 2.48 -25.04
CA GLY A 119 12.58 2.34 -26.47
C GLY A 119 13.82 2.62 -27.34
N LEU A 120 14.69 3.52 -26.90
CA LEU A 120 15.94 3.86 -27.58
C LEU A 120 17.15 3.05 -27.07
N MET A 121 16.96 2.17 -26.08
CA MET A 121 18.03 1.41 -25.43
C MET A 121 19.17 2.31 -24.89
N ILE A 122 18.81 3.49 -24.40
CA ILE A 122 19.77 4.47 -23.85
C ILE A 122 20.39 3.90 -22.57
N LYS A 123 21.72 3.87 -22.49
CA LYS A 123 22.47 3.43 -21.32
C LYS A 123 22.97 4.62 -20.49
N PRO A 124 23.13 4.48 -19.17
CA PRO A 124 23.81 5.49 -18.35
C PRO A 124 25.20 5.80 -18.91
N SER A 125 25.59 7.07 -18.93
CA SER A 125 26.94 7.45 -19.32
C SER A 125 27.95 7.03 -18.24
N GLU A 126 29.08 6.46 -18.65
CA GLU A 126 30.23 6.23 -17.78
C GLU A 126 30.88 7.60 -17.48
N LYS A 127 30.49 8.24 -16.38
CA LYS A 127 31.22 9.37 -15.79
C LYS A 127 31.68 8.99 -14.39
#